data_AF-A0A934YTM4-F1
#
_entry.id   AF-A0A934YTM4-F1
#
_cell.length_a   1.000
_cell.length_b   1.000
_cell.length_c   1.000
_cell.angle_alpha   90.00
_cell.angle_beta   90.00
_cell.angle_gamma   90.00
#
_symmetry.space_group_name_H-M   'P 1'
#
loop_
_entity.id
_entity.type
_entity.pdbx_description
1 polymer ?
#
loop_
_entity_poly.entity_id
_entity_poly.type
_entity_poly.pdbx_seq_one_letter_code
_entity_poly.pdbx_strand_id
1 'polypeptide(L)'
;MKYLLLSLQLMVLLNTTYAQQVDTTIFARINEQIQHFVPDTANVPVDSVTYRIRELRALKGGFNIQEAMAYKLTEALGKQEISDSTYQALSTYIESGNGKRLLDNAITAIYRDQFTYAELGDLIAFYSSPTGQKIARETPLIIVASIKSAEFVMALSGSTD
;
A
#
# COMPACT_ATOMS: atom_id res chain seq x y z
N MET A 1 24.52 -51.13 -0.74
CA MET A 1 25.09 -49.94 -1.43
C MET A 1 24.20 -49.40 -2.56
N LYS A 2 23.67 -50.20 -3.49
CA LYS A 2 22.79 -49.71 -4.58
C LYS A 2 21.53 -48.96 -4.10
N TYR A 3 20.88 -49.41 -3.02
CA TYR A 3 19.67 -48.77 -2.49
C TYR A 3 19.93 -47.45 -1.74
N LEU A 4 21.15 -47.26 -1.22
CA LEU A 4 21.55 -46.03 -0.52
C LEU A 4 21.84 -44.88 -1.51
N LEU A 5 22.37 -45.23 -2.70
CA LEU A 5 22.56 -44.29 -3.80
C LEU A 5 21.24 -43.87 -4.45
N LEU A 6 20.25 -44.78 -4.51
CA LEU A 6 18.93 -44.49 -5.07
C LEU A 6 18.12 -43.54 -4.16
N SER A 7 18.18 -43.71 -2.83
CA SER A 7 17.51 -42.81 -1.89
C SER A 7 18.12 -41.41 -1.85
N LEU A 8 19.43 -41.30 -2.04
CA LEU A 8 20.13 -40.01 -2.06
C LEU A 8 19.79 -39.21 -3.33
N GLN A 9 19.67 -39.87 -4.49
CA GLN A 9 19.23 -39.21 -5.73
C GLN A 9 17.76 -38.77 -5.67
N LEU A 10 16.90 -39.53 -4.98
CA LEU A 10 15.49 -39.15 -4.81
C LEU A 10 15.32 -37.94 -3.88
N MET A 11 16.15 -37.81 -2.84
CA MET A 11 16.14 -36.62 -1.96
C MET A 11 16.72 -35.35 -2.61
N VAL A 12 17.65 -35.48 -3.57
CA VAL A 12 18.17 -34.33 -4.33
C VAL A 12 17.12 -33.83 -5.34
N LEU A 13 16.31 -34.74 -5.93
CA LEU A 13 15.25 -34.37 -6.87
C LEU A 13 13.99 -33.78 -6.20
N LEU A 14 13.76 -34.03 -4.91
CA LEU A 14 12.63 -33.46 -4.16
C LEU A 14 12.90 -32.07 -3.57
N ASN A 15 14.17 -31.64 -3.51
CA ASN A 15 14.54 -30.31 -2.99
C ASN A 15 14.60 -29.22 -4.06
N THR A 16 14.58 -29.54 -5.35
CA THR A 16 14.72 -28.56 -6.43
C THR A 16 13.41 -27.95 -6.93
N THR A 17 12.25 -28.40 -6.44
CA THR A 17 10.93 -27.97 -6.97
C THR A 17 10.15 -26.97 -6.10
N TYR A 18 10.74 -26.40 -5.05
CA TYR A 18 10.07 -25.38 -4.20
C TYR A 18 10.73 -24.01 -4.20
N ALA A 19 11.43 -23.63 -5.28
CA ALA A 19 11.61 -22.22 -5.57
C ALA A 19 10.28 -21.69 -6.13
N GLN A 20 9.37 -21.24 -5.24
CA GLN A 20 8.27 -20.37 -5.68
C GLN A 20 8.93 -19.18 -6.37
N GLN A 21 8.84 -19.12 -7.71
CA GLN A 21 9.20 -17.92 -8.44
C GLN A 21 8.32 -16.80 -7.87
N VAL A 22 8.94 -15.84 -7.21
CA VAL A 22 8.26 -14.61 -6.82
C VAL A 22 7.74 -14.02 -8.12
N ASP A 23 6.42 -13.91 -8.24
CA ASP A 23 5.79 -13.29 -9.40
C ASP A 23 6.18 -11.81 -9.42
N THR A 24 7.22 -11.49 -10.18
CA THR A 24 7.74 -10.13 -10.31
C THR A 24 6.87 -9.26 -11.21
N THR A 25 5.84 -9.81 -11.85
CA THR A 25 5.00 -9.06 -12.80
C THR A 25 4.27 -7.89 -12.12
N ILE A 26 3.88 -8.06 -10.85
CA ILE A 26 3.27 -6.99 -10.06
C ILE A 26 4.26 -5.84 -9.85
N PHE A 27 5.50 -6.14 -9.46
CA PHE A 27 6.54 -5.11 -9.25
C PHE A 27 6.96 -4.45 -10.55
N ALA A 28 7.06 -5.20 -11.65
CA ALA A 28 7.35 -4.66 -12.97
C ALA A 28 6.25 -3.67 -13.39
N ARG A 29 4.98 -4.04 -13.26
CA ARG A 29 3.83 -3.16 -13.55
C ARG A 29 3.84 -1.91 -12.68
N ILE A 30 4.05 -2.05 -11.36
CA ILE A 30 4.14 -0.89 -10.46
C ILE A 30 5.27 0.04 -10.89
N ASN A 31 6.46 -0.50 -11.17
CA ASN A 31 7.62 0.28 -11.56
C ASN A 31 7.37 1.04 -12.88
N GLU A 32 6.80 0.38 -13.88
CA GLU A 32 6.41 1.00 -15.15
C GLU A 32 5.40 2.14 -14.93
N GLN A 33 4.36 1.91 -14.11
CA GLN A 33 3.34 2.91 -13.84
C GLN A 33 3.89 4.11 -13.05
N ILE A 34 4.77 3.89 -12.07
CA ILE A 34 5.33 4.95 -11.24
C ILE A 34 6.37 5.79 -11.98
N GLN A 35 7.15 5.20 -12.90
CA GLN A 35 8.21 5.92 -13.63
C GLN A 35 7.71 7.15 -14.41
N HIS A 36 6.46 7.10 -14.87
CA HIS A 36 5.84 8.19 -15.62
C HIS A 36 4.69 8.85 -14.86
N PHE A 37 4.50 8.52 -13.59
CA PHE A 37 3.41 9.04 -12.80
C PHE A 37 3.60 10.52 -12.48
N VAL A 38 2.68 11.36 -12.95
CA VAL A 38 2.59 12.77 -12.60
C VAL A 38 1.25 13.00 -11.89
N PRO A 39 1.23 13.48 -10.63
CA PRO A 39 -0.02 13.73 -9.92
C PRO A 39 -0.89 14.77 -10.62
N ASP A 40 -2.12 14.42 -10.98
CA ASP A 40 -3.11 15.37 -11.48
C ASP A 40 -3.87 16.05 -10.33
N THR A 41 -3.48 17.30 -10.05
CA THR A 41 -4.10 18.09 -8.97
C THR A 41 -5.21 19.04 -9.46
N ALA A 42 -5.59 18.96 -10.74
CA ALA A 42 -6.63 19.80 -11.32
C ALA A 42 -7.99 19.59 -10.63
N ASN A 43 -8.90 20.55 -10.79
CA ASN A 43 -10.22 20.42 -10.19
C ASN A 43 -10.97 19.23 -10.82
N VAL A 44 -11.42 18.33 -9.96
CA VAL A 44 -12.17 17.14 -10.39
C VAL A 44 -13.63 17.48 -10.71
N PRO A 45 -14.26 16.79 -11.68
CA PRO A 45 -15.67 17.01 -12.01
C PRO A 45 -16.58 16.79 -10.80
N VAL A 46 -17.64 17.60 -10.70
CA VAL A 46 -18.70 17.42 -9.69
C VAL A 46 -19.77 16.50 -10.30
N ASP A 47 -19.46 15.20 -10.33
CA ASP A 47 -20.31 14.16 -10.92
C ASP A 47 -20.51 12.95 -9.99
N SER A 48 -21.32 12.00 -10.44
CA SER A 48 -21.65 10.79 -9.68
C SER A 48 -20.45 9.87 -9.45
N VAL A 49 -19.47 9.86 -10.37
CA VAL A 49 -18.21 9.11 -10.23
C VAL A 49 -17.39 9.69 -9.09
N THR A 50 -17.17 11.01 -9.08
CA THR A 50 -16.45 11.70 -8.00
C THR A 50 -17.16 11.54 -6.65
N TYR A 51 -18.49 11.55 -6.63
CA TYR A 51 -19.24 11.27 -5.41
C TYR A 51 -18.96 9.86 -4.87
N ARG A 52 -19.03 8.83 -5.72
CA ARG A 52 -18.72 7.43 -5.32
C ARG A 52 -17.28 7.26 -4.84
N ILE A 53 -16.32 7.92 -5.48
CA ILE A 53 -14.92 7.87 -5.03
C ILE A 53 -14.79 8.46 -3.61
N ARG A 54 -15.46 9.58 -3.33
CA ARG A 54 -15.45 10.20 -2.00
C ARG A 54 -16.10 9.29 -0.96
N GLU A 55 -17.23 8.68 -1.31
CA GLU A 55 -17.92 7.70 -0.45
C GLU A 55 -17.04 6.49 -0.15
N LEU A 56 -16.46 5.85 -1.17
CA LEU A 56 -15.54 4.73 -1.02
C LEU A 56 -14.36 5.09 -0.11
N ARG A 57 -13.77 6.27 -0.32
CA ARG A 57 -12.64 6.74 0.49
C ARG A 57 -13.02 6.98 1.94
N ALA A 58 -14.24 7.46 2.21
CA ALA A 58 -14.75 7.61 3.58
C ALA A 58 -14.97 6.25 4.25
N LEU A 59 -15.49 5.27 3.52
CA LEU A 59 -15.74 3.91 4.03
C LEU A 59 -14.46 3.14 4.35
N LYS A 60 -13.39 3.32 3.57
CA LYS A 60 -12.13 2.57 3.72
C LYS A 60 -11.28 2.99 4.94
N GLY A 61 -11.72 3.93 5.79
CA GLY A 61 -10.91 4.53 6.88
C GLY A 61 -9.88 3.59 7.57
N GLY A 62 -8.68 4.10 7.87
CA GLY A 62 -7.59 3.35 8.50
C GLY A 62 -6.33 3.14 7.64
N PHE A 63 -6.43 3.28 6.32
CA PHE A 63 -5.27 3.43 5.42
C PHE A 63 -5.53 4.49 4.35
N ASN A 64 -5.92 5.67 4.80
CA ASN A 64 -5.96 6.81 3.90
C ASN A 64 -4.54 7.42 3.79
N ILE A 65 -4.24 8.06 2.67
CA ILE A 65 -2.93 8.68 2.46
C ILE A 65 -2.64 9.76 3.53
N GLN A 66 -3.67 10.30 4.19
CA GLN A 66 -3.51 11.35 5.21
C GLN A 66 -2.87 10.76 6.48
N GLU A 67 -3.30 9.58 6.92
CA GLU A 67 -2.68 8.83 8.02
C GLU A 67 -1.24 8.44 7.68
N ALA A 68 -0.99 7.99 6.44
CA ALA A 68 0.36 7.67 5.98
C ALA A 68 1.28 8.91 5.96
N MET A 69 0.75 10.06 5.51
CA MET A 69 1.48 11.34 5.54
C MET A 69 1.73 11.81 6.98
N ALA A 70 0.72 11.74 7.86
CA ALA A 70 0.86 12.10 9.27
C ALA A 70 1.95 11.24 9.94
N TYR A 71 1.91 9.91 9.74
CA TYR A 71 2.94 9.00 10.22
C TYR A 71 4.33 9.39 9.71
N LYS A 72 4.48 9.70 8.41
CA LYS A 72 5.76 10.12 7.82
C LYS A 72 6.27 11.44 8.38
N LEU A 73 5.38 12.41 8.61
CA LEU A 73 5.75 13.68 9.23
C LEU A 73 6.20 13.49 10.68
N THR A 74 5.49 12.66 11.46
CA THR A 74 5.90 12.31 12.83
C THR A 74 7.23 11.56 12.85
N GLU A 75 7.47 10.65 11.90
CA GLU A 75 8.74 9.94 11.75
C GLU A 75 9.90 10.92 11.47
N ALA A 76 9.72 11.84 10.51
CA ALA A 76 10.73 12.84 10.16
C ALA A 76 11.02 13.81 11.32
N LEU A 77 9.98 14.20 12.06
CA LEU A 77 10.13 15.02 13.28
C LEU A 77 10.94 14.28 14.35
N GLY A 78 10.61 13.01 14.61
CA GLY A 78 11.32 12.18 15.59
C GLY A 78 12.80 11.94 15.22
N LYS A 79 13.11 11.92 13.92
CA LYS A 79 14.48 11.86 13.39
C LYS A 79 15.19 13.21 13.31
N GLN A 80 14.53 14.30 13.71
CA GLN A 80 15.03 15.67 13.61
C GLN A 80 15.37 16.11 12.17
N GLU A 81 14.75 15.49 11.16
CA GLU A 81 14.92 15.85 9.75
C GLU A 81 14.14 17.14 9.41
N ILE A 82 13.14 17.47 10.22
CA ILE A 82 12.33 18.70 10.14
C ILE A 82 12.17 19.33 11.53
N SER A 83 11.94 20.65 11.59
CA SER A 83 11.63 21.35 12.83
C SER A 83 10.15 21.20 13.23
N ASP A 84 9.83 21.51 14.48
CA ASP A 84 8.44 21.58 14.96
C ASP A 84 7.60 22.58 14.14
N SER A 85 8.18 23.72 13.77
CA SER A 85 7.48 24.73 12.97
C SER A 85 7.20 24.24 11.55
N THR A 86 8.14 23.52 10.94
CA THR A 86 7.94 22.88 9.63
C THR A 86 6.88 21.78 9.73
N TYR A 87 6.91 20.95 10.77
CA TYR A 87 5.89 19.94 11.02
C TYR A 87 4.48 20.55 11.12
N GLN A 88 4.32 21.60 11.93
CA GLN A 88 3.02 22.28 12.10
C GLN A 88 2.53 22.91 10.78
N ALA A 89 3.41 23.56 10.03
CA ALA A 89 3.07 24.18 8.76
C ALA A 89 2.63 23.15 7.71
N LEU A 90 3.37 22.03 7.58
CA LEU A 90 3.04 20.95 6.65
C LEU A 90 1.75 20.22 7.05
N SER A 91 1.57 19.94 8.33
CA SER A 91 0.34 19.31 8.84
C SER A 91 -0.87 20.19 8.52
N THR A 92 -0.80 21.49 8.83
CA THR A 92 -1.86 22.46 8.49
C THR A 92 -2.12 22.52 6.98
N TYR A 93 -1.06 22.54 6.16
CA TYR A 93 -1.19 22.59 4.70
C TYR A 93 -1.93 21.37 4.13
N ILE A 94 -1.69 20.18 4.68
CA ILE A 94 -2.23 18.89 4.21
C ILE A 94 -3.61 18.59 4.82
N GLU A 95 -3.89 19.04 6.05
CA GLU A 95 -5.13 18.74 6.77
C GLU A 95 -6.25 19.75 6.53
N SER A 96 -5.92 21.02 6.32
CA SER A 96 -6.93 22.07 6.18
C SER A 96 -6.59 23.13 5.12
N GLY A 97 -5.37 23.14 4.62
CA GLY A 97 -4.91 24.10 3.60
C GLY A 97 -5.18 23.67 2.16
N ASN A 98 -4.54 24.38 1.23
CA ASN A 98 -4.61 24.08 -0.20
C ASN A 98 -4.02 22.69 -0.53
N GLY A 99 -3.08 22.19 0.27
CA GLY A 99 -2.50 20.86 0.12
C GLY A 99 -3.55 19.76 0.22
N LYS A 100 -4.51 19.89 1.14
CA LYS A 100 -5.65 18.96 1.24
C LYS A 100 -6.40 18.84 -0.08
N ARG A 101 -6.76 19.99 -0.67
CA ARG A 101 -7.52 20.04 -1.92
C ARG A 101 -6.74 19.41 -3.07
N LEU A 102 -5.46 19.76 -3.22
CA LEU A 102 -4.59 19.22 -4.27
C LEU A 102 -4.43 17.70 -4.13
N LEU A 103 -4.25 17.21 -2.91
CA LEU A 103 -4.13 15.79 -2.60
C LEU A 103 -5.45 15.05 -2.85
N ASP A 104 -6.59 15.62 -2.43
CA ASP A 104 -7.90 15.04 -2.68
C ASP A 104 -8.22 14.94 -4.17
N ASN A 105 -7.82 15.94 -4.96
CA ASN A 105 -7.94 15.93 -6.41
C ASN A 105 -7.07 14.83 -7.04
N ALA A 106 -5.79 14.76 -6.68
CA ALA A 106 -4.86 13.74 -7.19
C ALA A 106 -5.32 12.32 -6.91
N ILE A 107 -5.78 12.04 -5.68
CA ILE A 107 -6.33 10.72 -5.36
C ILE A 107 -7.58 10.45 -6.18
N THR A 108 -8.48 11.43 -6.30
CA THR A 108 -9.70 11.24 -7.07
C THR A 108 -9.39 10.94 -8.54
N ALA A 109 -8.41 11.63 -9.14
CA ALA A 109 -7.95 11.35 -10.49
C ALA A 109 -7.41 9.92 -10.63
N ILE A 110 -6.59 9.45 -9.68
CA ILE A 110 -6.11 8.04 -9.66
C ILE A 110 -7.28 7.05 -9.67
N TYR A 111 -8.29 7.25 -8.81
CA TYR A 111 -9.44 6.32 -8.79
C TYR A 111 -10.25 6.34 -10.10
N ARG A 112 -10.37 7.50 -10.76
CA ARG A 112 -11.08 7.62 -12.05
C ARG A 112 -10.35 6.91 -13.19
N ASP A 113 -9.03 6.88 -13.13
CA ASP A 113 -8.18 6.19 -14.12
C ASP A 113 -8.20 4.66 -13.92
N GLN A 114 -8.34 4.21 -12.67
CA GLN A 114 -8.21 2.79 -12.33
C GLN A 114 -9.55 2.04 -12.21
N PHE A 115 -10.67 2.74 -12.02
CA PHE A 115 -11.97 2.11 -11.78
C PHE A 115 -13.11 2.75 -12.57
N THR A 116 -13.98 1.90 -13.10
CA THR A 116 -15.26 2.30 -13.68
C THR A 116 -16.29 2.64 -12.60
N TYR A 117 -17.37 3.31 -13.00
CA TYR A 117 -18.49 3.62 -12.09
C TYR A 117 -19.10 2.37 -11.44
N ALA A 118 -19.20 1.26 -12.20
CA ALA A 118 -19.76 0.00 -11.71
C ALA A 118 -18.85 -0.62 -10.64
N GLU A 119 -17.55 -0.73 -10.91
CA GLU A 119 -16.56 -1.27 -9.97
C GLU A 119 -16.46 -0.44 -8.68
N LEU A 120 -16.59 0.89 -8.78
CA LEU A 120 -16.70 1.74 -7.59
C LEU A 120 -17.91 1.37 -6.74
N GLY A 121 -19.03 1.00 -7.37
CA GLY A 121 -20.23 0.51 -6.67
C GLY A 121 -19.97 -0.82 -5.95
N ASP A 122 -19.29 -1.76 -6.59
CA ASP A 122 -18.94 -3.05 -5.99
C ASP A 122 -17.99 -2.88 -4.81
N LEU A 123 -17.01 -1.98 -4.94
CA LEU A 123 -16.09 -1.63 -3.86
C LEU A 123 -16.82 -0.98 -2.67
N ILE A 124 -17.74 -0.05 -2.93
CA ILE A 124 -18.57 0.56 -1.88
C ILE A 124 -19.40 -0.51 -1.17
N ALA A 125 -20.04 -1.41 -1.90
CA ALA A 125 -20.82 -2.50 -1.31
C ALA A 125 -19.95 -3.40 -0.42
N PHE A 126 -18.75 -3.77 -0.90
CA PHE A 126 -17.81 -4.55 -0.12
C PHE A 126 -17.37 -3.82 1.15
N TYR A 127 -16.85 -2.60 1.03
CA TYR A 127 -16.34 -1.83 2.17
C TYR A 127 -17.45 -1.37 3.11
N SER A 128 -18.72 -1.35 2.70
CA SER A 128 -19.86 -1.12 3.61
C SER A 128 -20.20 -2.35 4.47
N SER A 129 -19.76 -3.55 4.08
CA SER A 129 -20.03 -4.78 4.83
C SER A 129 -19.19 -4.86 6.12
N PRO A 130 -19.62 -5.61 7.16
CA PRO A 130 -18.83 -5.81 8.37
C PRO A 130 -17.43 -6.38 8.10
N THR A 131 -17.32 -7.31 7.15
CA THR A 131 -16.04 -7.90 6.75
C THR A 131 -15.16 -6.89 6.03
N GLY A 132 -15.72 -6.10 5.10
CA GLY A 132 -14.97 -5.05 4.39
C GLY A 132 -14.46 -3.97 5.34
N GLN A 133 -15.27 -3.56 6.32
CA GLN A 133 -14.85 -2.65 7.39
C GLN A 133 -13.72 -3.24 8.25
N LYS A 134 -13.78 -4.54 8.56
CA LYS A 134 -12.68 -5.22 9.25
C LYS A 134 -11.41 -5.21 8.38
N ILE A 135 -11.51 -5.54 7.10
CA ILE A 135 -10.37 -5.48 6.18
C ILE A 135 -9.76 -4.08 6.12
N ALA A 136 -10.57 -3.03 5.99
CA ALA A 136 -10.12 -1.65 5.99
C ALA A 136 -9.28 -1.29 7.23
N ARG A 137 -9.76 -1.68 8.43
CA ARG A 137 -9.08 -1.41 9.70
C ARG A 137 -7.84 -2.27 9.93
N GLU A 138 -7.88 -3.56 9.60
CA GLU A 138 -6.81 -4.50 9.98
C GLU A 138 -5.67 -4.58 8.95
N THR A 139 -5.94 -4.30 7.67
CA THR A 139 -4.93 -4.42 6.59
C THR A 139 -3.65 -3.64 6.85
N PRO A 140 -3.67 -2.39 7.35
CA PRO A 140 -2.44 -1.64 7.67
C PRO A 140 -1.54 -2.38 8.65
N LEU A 141 -2.12 -2.89 9.73
CA LEU A 141 -1.40 -3.64 10.74
C LEU A 141 -0.84 -4.93 10.16
N ILE A 142 -1.63 -5.65 9.36
CA ILE A 142 -1.18 -6.86 8.66
C ILE A 142 0.03 -6.57 7.77
N ILE A 143 -0.01 -5.48 6.98
CA ILE A 143 1.12 -5.08 6.11
C ILE A 143 2.37 -4.78 6.95
N VAL A 144 2.24 -3.93 7.98
CA VAL A 144 3.40 -3.55 8.82
C VAL A 144 3.98 -4.77 9.53
N ALA A 145 3.14 -5.62 10.13
CA ALA A 145 3.58 -6.84 10.80
C ALA A 145 4.27 -7.82 9.83
N SER A 146 3.77 -7.91 8.59
CA SER A 146 4.38 -8.74 7.55
C SER A 146 5.77 -8.23 7.17
N ILE A 147 5.93 -6.90 6.99
CA ILE A 147 7.24 -6.29 6.71
C ILE A 147 8.21 -6.54 7.86
N LYS A 148 7.80 -6.31 9.11
CA LYS A 148 8.65 -6.57 10.29
C LYS A 148 9.06 -8.03 10.43
N SER A 149 8.16 -8.94 10.10
CA SER A 149 8.46 -10.38 10.09
C SER A 149 9.50 -10.71 9.01
N ALA A 150 9.40 -10.12 7.82
CA ALA A 150 10.37 -10.29 6.75
C ALA A 150 11.75 -9.71 7.12
N GLU A 151 11.81 -8.51 7.71
CA GLU A 151 13.04 -7.91 8.24
C GLU A 151 13.73 -8.82 9.25
N PHE A 152 12.97 -9.39 10.18
CA PHE A 152 13.48 -10.33 11.17
C PHE A 152 14.08 -11.59 10.52
N VAL A 153 13.37 -12.21 9.57
CA VAL A 153 13.87 -13.38 8.85
C VAL A 153 15.15 -13.06 8.06
N MET A 154 15.23 -11.89 7.41
CA MET A 154 16.44 -11.46 6.70
C MET A 154 17.62 -11.26 7.66
N ALA A 155 17.40 -10.68 8.85
CA ALA A 155 18.44 -10.52 9.86
C ALA A 155 18.99 -11.86 10.36
N LEU A 156 18.15 -12.90 10.46
CA LEU A 156 18.59 -14.26 10.78
C LEU A 156 19.50 -14.86 9.69
N SER A 157 19.27 -14.52 8.43
CA SER A 157 20.12 -14.99 7.31
C SER A 157 21.48 -14.31 7.25
N GLY A 158 21.62 -13.13 7.86
CA GLY A 158 22.87 -12.37 7.95
C GLY A 158 23.63 -12.56 9.26
N SER A 159 23.19 -13.46 10.15
CA SER A 159 23.82 -13.76 11.45
C SER A 159 24.48 -15.15 11.51
N THR A 160 24.81 -15.71 10.34
CA THR A 160 25.57 -16.97 10.18
C THR A 160 27.05 -16.79 9.84
N ASP A 161 27.64 -15.64 10.16
CA ASP A 161 29.09 -15.42 10.13
C ASP A 161 29.70 -15.44 11.54
#